data_AF-A0A258LMK2-F1
#
_entry.id   AF-A0A258LMK2-F1
#
_cell.length_a   1.000
_cell.length_b   1.000
_cell.length_c   1.000
_cell.angle_alpha   90.00
_cell.angle_beta   90.00
_cell.angle_gamma   90.00
#
_symmetry.space_group_name_H-M   'P 1'
#
loop_
_entity.id
_entity.type
_entity.pdbx_description
1 polymer ?
#
loop_
_entity_poly.entity_id
_entity_poly.type
_entity_poly.pdbx_seq_one_letter_code
_entity_poly.pdbx_strand_id
1 'polypeptide(L)'
;MTEPTSTFATLQRHARDAATGWSLGIFGAIAEFMRVGEEPARVRVEDVRIEIVTDRGGLRVLPDDAAIILVYEMPSRHEARRVRALAACLPMERAARAGRSAVTEIGPDAAALREEDRDAVLFDLGIGLGTVEACIRTRAPELITALRAAQGETLFDAPGLIGAVLANAPHRVFVSALGRIEVYQAIPSVDGRSPDGPHTHVLPRLLAHRRTHAANIPIPDGWVPCLSIHPPHGAAVGRA
;
A
#
# COMPACT_ATOMS: atom_id res chain seq x y z
N MET A 1 -34.94 -10.38 -0.37
CA MET A 1 -34.17 -9.19 -0.80
C MET A 1 -33.09 -8.97 0.23
N THR A 2 -31.85 -9.38 -0.04
CA THR A 2 -30.71 -9.12 0.84
C THR A 2 -30.41 -7.61 0.82
N GLU A 3 -30.34 -6.97 1.98
CA GLU A 3 -29.89 -5.58 2.08
C GLU A 3 -28.53 -5.41 1.38
N PRO A 4 -28.29 -4.28 0.71
CA PRO A 4 -26.97 -3.99 0.17
C PRO A 4 -25.97 -4.02 1.32
N THR A 5 -25.07 -5.00 1.30
CA THR A 5 -23.94 -5.04 2.24
C THR A 5 -23.17 -3.73 2.08
N SER A 6 -22.95 -3.00 3.17
CA SER A 6 -22.11 -1.80 3.15
C SER A 6 -20.72 -2.10 2.57
N THR A 7 -20.13 -1.13 1.87
CA THR A 7 -18.76 -1.23 1.31
C THR A 7 -17.78 -1.77 2.35
N PHE A 8 -17.84 -1.24 3.57
CA PHE A 8 -16.95 -1.65 4.65
C PHE A 8 -17.19 -3.10 5.12
N ALA A 9 -18.44 -3.56 5.21
CA ALA A 9 -18.72 -4.95 5.56
C ALA A 9 -18.19 -5.95 4.51
N THR A 10 -18.09 -5.54 3.24
CA THR A 10 -17.38 -6.32 2.22
C THR A 10 -15.88 -6.43 2.52
N LEU A 11 -15.24 -5.32 2.90
CA LEU A 11 -13.83 -5.31 3.30
C LEU A 11 -13.58 -6.15 4.56
N GLN A 12 -14.48 -6.07 5.55
CA GLN A 12 -14.41 -6.89 6.77
C GLN A 12 -14.50 -8.40 6.46
N ARG A 13 -15.30 -8.83 5.47
CA ARG A 13 -15.33 -10.24 5.05
C ARG A 13 -13.99 -10.67 4.46
N HIS A 14 -13.42 -9.88 3.56
CA HIS A 14 -12.12 -10.15 2.96
C HIS A 14 -11.00 -10.18 4.01
N ALA A 15 -11.06 -9.32 5.03
CA ALA A 15 -10.06 -9.28 6.11
C ALA A 15 -10.05 -10.54 6.98
N ARG A 16 -11.16 -11.28 7.06
CA ARG A 16 -11.25 -12.53 7.81
C ARG A 16 -10.62 -13.71 7.08
N ASP A 17 -10.38 -13.60 5.77
CA ASP A 17 -9.73 -14.63 4.97
C ASP A 17 -8.21 -14.39 4.91
N ALA A 18 -7.42 -15.36 5.36
CA ALA A 18 -5.97 -15.28 5.39
C ALA A 18 -5.31 -15.25 4.02
N ALA A 19 -5.97 -15.81 3.01
CA ALA A 19 -5.46 -15.85 1.66
C ALA A 19 -5.81 -14.59 0.85
N THR A 20 -6.54 -13.63 1.43
CA THR A 20 -6.78 -12.35 0.77
C THR A 20 -5.51 -11.48 0.80
N GLY A 21 -5.05 -11.11 -0.39
CA GLY A 21 -4.03 -10.08 -0.59
C GLY A 21 -4.63 -8.68 -0.69
N TRP A 22 -3.82 -7.67 -0.38
CA TRP A 22 -4.20 -6.26 -0.38
C TRP A 22 -3.11 -5.45 -1.04
N SER A 23 -3.46 -4.41 -1.77
CA SER A 23 -2.47 -3.46 -2.25
C SER A 23 -2.95 -2.02 -2.16
N LEU A 24 -2.02 -1.11 -1.92
CA LEU A 24 -2.27 0.32 -1.75
C LEU A 24 -1.16 1.08 -2.46
N GLY A 25 -1.53 2.01 -3.33
CA GLY A 25 -0.55 2.73 -4.12
C GLY A 25 -1.13 3.43 -5.33
N ILE A 26 -0.21 3.96 -6.12
CA ILE A 26 -0.45 4.57 -7.42
C ILE A 26 0.24 3.77 -8.52
N PHE A 27 0.00 4.11 -9.79
CA PHE A 27 0.68 3.46 -10.90
C PHE A 27 2.20 3.75 -10.82
N GLY A 28 2.96 2.72 -10.45
CA GLY A 28 4.41 2.80 -10.30
C GLY A 28 4.93 2.93 -8.87
N ALA A 29 4.08 3.08 -7.86
CA ALA A 29 4.48 2.95 -6.46
C ALA A 29 3.37 2.27 -5.65
N ILE A 30 3.61 1.03 -5.23
CA ILE A 30 2.60 0.19 -4.57
C ILE A 30 3.23 -0.53 -3.39
N ALA A 31 2.50 -0.60 -2.28
CA ALA A 31 2.72 -1.56 -1.21
C ALA A 31 1.69 -2.68 -1.30
N GLU A 32 2.14 -3.90 -1.08
CA GLU A 32 1.31 -5.10 -1.01
C GLU A 32 1.39 -5.70 0.39
N PHE A 33 0.26 -6.20 0.88
CA PHE A 33 0.15 -6.93 2.12
C PHE A 33 -0.60 -8.23 1.87
N MET A 34 0.04 -9.35 2.19
CA MET A 34 -0.54 -10.68 2.16
C MET A 34 0.07 -11.50 3.27
N ARG A 35 -0.73 -12.38 3.88
CA ARG A 35 -0.22 -13.32 4.88
C ARG A 35 0.43 -14.51 4.20
N VAL A 36 1.51 -15.01 4.79
CA VAL A 36 2.23 -16.19 4.31
C VAL A 36 1.86 -17.39 5.18
N GLY A 37 1.11 -18.34 4.60
CA GLY A 37 0.65 -19.53 5.32
C GLY A 37 -0.10 -19.19 6.61
N GLU A 38 0.18 -19.92 7.68
CA GLU A 38 -0.42 -19.74 9.01
C GLU A 38 0.45 -18.85 9.92
N GLU A 39 1.15 -17.86 9.36
CA GLU A 39 1.99 -16.97 10.19
C GLU A 39 1.16 -16.26 11.28
N PRO A 40 1.73 -16.04 12.48
CA PRO A 40 1.04 -15.32 13.53
C PRO A 40 0.58 -13.94 13.07
N ALA A 41 -0.70 -13.64 13.30
CA ALA A 41 -1.30 -12.38 12.95
C ALA A 41 -2.20 -11.86 14.08
N ARG A 42 -1.99 -10.62 14.49
CA ARG A 42 -2.95 -9.88 15.32
C ARG A 42 -4.01 -9.29 14.41
N VAL A 43 -5.20 -9.89 14.42
CA VAL A 43 -6.33 -9.48 13.57
C VAL A 43 -7.39 -8.81 14.43
N ARG A 44 -7.78 -7.59 14.06
CA ARG A 44 -8.91 -6.84 14.64
C ARG A 44 -9.83 -6.41 13.50
N VAL A 45 -11.07 -6.92 13.52
CA VAL A 45 -12.10 -6.56 12.54
C VAL A 45 -13.26 -5.97 13.33
N GLU A 46 -13.29 -4.64 13.40
CA GLU A 46 -14.25 -3.83 14.15
C GLU A 46 -15.10 -3.01 13.15
N ASP A 47 -16.18 -2.36 13.61
CA ASP A 47 -17.03 -1.53 12.75
C ASP A 47 -16.36 -0.22 12.32
N VAL A 48 -15.36 0.23 13.07
CA VAL A 48 -14.66 1.50 12.85
C VAL A 48 -13.30 1.35 12.18
N ARG A 49 -12.76 0.12 12.10
CA ARG A 49 -11.48 -0.17 11.45
C ARG A 49 -11.23 -1.67 11.31
N ILE A 50 -10.35 -2.01 10.38
CA ILE A 50 -9.70 -3.30 10.28
C ILE A 50 -8.22 -3.08 10.54
N GLU A 51 -7.59 -3.91 11.36
CA GLU A 51 -6.15 -3.97 11.53
C GLU A 51 -5.66 -5.42 11.46
N ILE A 52 -4.63 -5.68 10.66
CA ILE A 52 -3.95 -6.96 10.56
C ILE A 52 -2.46 -6.68 10.70
N VAL A 53 -1.79 -7.27 11.69
CA VAL A 53 -0.36 -7.08 11.91
C VAL A 53 0.32 -8.43 12.04
N THR A 54 1.37 -8.65 11.24
CA THR A 54 2.27 -9.81 11.32
C THR A 54 3.68 -9.35 11.63
N ASP A 55 4.63 -10.29 11.72
CA ASP A 55 6.05 -9.98 11.86
C ASP A 55 6.64 -9.29 10.61
N ARG A 56 6.00 -9.46 9.45
CA ARG A 56 6.49 -8.99 8.14
C ARG A 56 5.86 -7.68 7.66
N GLY A 57 4.65 -7.37 8.10
CA GLY A 57 3.96 -6.15 7.70
C GLY A 57 2.69 -5.89 8.49
N GLY A 58 1.96 -4.86 8.09
CA GLY A 58 0.64 -4.58 8.63
C GLY A 58 -0.28 -3.88 7.63
N LEU A 59 -1.57 -4.04 7.86
CA LEU A 59 -2.66 -3.41 7.12
C LEU A 59 -3.60 -2.73 8.12
N ARG A 60 -3.98 -1.49 7.83
CA ARG A 60 -5.16 -0.84 8.41
C ARG A 60 -6.11 -0.41 7.30
N VAL A 61 -7.40 -0.62 7.53
CA VAL A 61 -8.48 -0.14 6.66
C VAL A 61 -9.48 0.65 7.49
N LEU A 62 -9.93 1.78 6.97
CA LEU A 62 -10.91 2.66 7.59
C LEU A 62 -12.21 2.68 6.77
N PRO A 63 -13.38 2.78 7.41
CA PRO A 63 -14.63 3.01 6.71
C PRO A 63 -14.70 4.45 6.18
N ASP A 64 -15.38 4.61 5.04
CA ASP A 64 -15.81 5.90 4.51
C ASP A 64 -17.17 5.69 3.83
N ASP A 65 -18.12 6.58 4.09
CA ASP A 65 -19.50 6.48 3.60
C ASP A 65 -19.65 6.80 2.11
N ALA A 66 -18.66 7.48 1.50
CA ALA A 66 -18.58 7.65 0.05
C ALA A 66 -17.84 6.51 -0.64
N ALA A 67 -17.28 5.54 0.09
CA ALA A 67 -16.52 4.47 -0.53
C ALA A 67 -17.42 3.54 -1.35
N ILE A 68 -16.98 3.26 -2.59
CA ILE A 68 -17.59 2.23 -3.44
C ILE A 68 -16.63 1.06 -3.64
N ILE A 69 -17.19 -0.12 -3.87
CA ILE A 69 -16.42 -1.30 -4.30
C ILE A 69 -16.68 -1.55 -5.78
N LEU A 70 -15.62 -1.52 -6.57
CA LEU A 70 -15.64 -1.97 -7.95
C LEU A 70 -15.04 -3.36 -8.04
N VAL A 71 -15.77 -4.29 -8.62
CA VAL A 71 -15.29 -5.66 -8.91
C VAL A 71 -14.87 -5.70 -10.37
N TYR A 72 -13.66 -6.16 -10.65
CA TYR A 72 -13.14 -6.26 -12.02
C TYR A 72 -12.23 -7.47 -12.19
N GLU A 73 -11.91 -7.80 -13.44
CA GLU A 73 -10.91 -8.80 -13.77
C GLU A 73 -9.60 -8.11 -14.14
N MET A 74 -8.50 -8.52 -13.50
CA MET A 74 -7.17 -8.04 -13.87
C MET A 74 -6.85 -8.43 -15.31
N PRO A 75 -6.44 -7.47 -16.15
CA PRO A 75 -6.15 -7.72 -17.55
C PRO A 75 -5.02 -8.74 -17.72
N SER A 76 -5.28 -9.78 -18.50
CA SER A 76 -4.30 -10.81 -18.84
C SER A 76 -4.37 -11.12 -20.34
N ARG A 77 -3.22 -11.37 -20.95
CA ARG A 77 -3.12 -11.85 -22.35
C ARG A 77 -3.76 -13.23 -22.53
N HIS A 78 -3.93 -13.98 -21.44
CA HIS A 78 -4.62 -15.26 -21.43
C HIS A 78 -5.87 -15.16 -20.54
N GLU A 79 -7.05 -15.34 -21.13
CA GLU A 79 -8.34 -15.24 -20.44
C GLU A 79 -8.42 -16.14 -19.21
N ALA A 80 -7.91 -17.38 -19.32
CA ALA A 80 -7.84 -18.34 -18.21
C ALA A 80 -6.94 -17.90 -17.03
N ARG A 81 -6.20 -16.80 -17.16
CA ARG A 81 -5.36 -16.22 -16.10
C ARG A 81 -5.89 -14.87 -15.62
N ARG A 82 -7.10 -14.47 -16.04
CA ARG A 82 -7.76 -13.30 -15.46
C ARG A 82 -8.10 -13.60 -14.02
N VAL A 83 -7.80 -12.62 -13.19
CA VAL A 83 -7.91 -12.71 -11.75
C VAL A 83 -8.98 -11.74 -11.33
N ARG A 84 -9.94 -12.19 -10.52
CA ARG A 84 -10.88 -11.27 -9.90
C ARG A 84 -10.16 -10.39 -8.88
N ALA A 85 -10.31 -9.08 -9.01
CA ALA A 85 -9.83 -8.08 -8.07
C ALA A 85 -10.96 -7.12 -7.70
N LEU A 86 -10.80 -6.44 -6.58
CA LEU A 86 -11.70 -5.38 -6.16
C LEU A 86 -10.90 -4.10 -5.92
N ALA A 87 -11.49 -2.96 -6.23
CA ALA A 87 -10.97 -1.64 -5.90
C ALA A 87 -11.97 -0.91 -5.00
N ALA A 88 -11.55 -0.60 -3.77
CA ALA A 88 -12.24 0.34 -2.91
C ALA A 88 -11.85 1.76 -3.32
N CYS A 89 -12.83 2.50 -3.83
CA CYS A 89 -12.61 3.81 -4.44
C CYS A 89 -13.33 4.90 -3.68
N LEU A 90 -12.77 6.11 -3.73
CA LEU A 90 -13.39 7.32 -3.25
C LEU A 90 -13.48 8.37 -4.36
N PRO A 91 -14.41 9.33 -4.25
CA PRO A 91 -14.33 10.55 -5.04
C PRO A 91 -12.98 11.24 -4.78
N MET A 92 -12.39 11.81 -5.81
CA MET A 92 -11.04 12.42 -5.75
C MET A 92 -10.85 13.35 -4.54
N GLU A 93 -11.86 14.17 -4.23
CA GLU A 93 -11.81 15.13 -3.12
C GLU A 93 -11.71 14.46 -1.75
N ARG A 94 -12.40 13.32 -1.54
CA ARG A 94 -12.32 12.55 -0.29
C ARG A 94 -11.09 11.67 -0.22
N ALA A 95 -10.54 11.30 -1.38
CA ALA A 95 -9.29 10.55 -1.47
C ALA A 95 -8.04 11.41 -1.20
N ALA A 96 -8.19 12.73 -1.11
CA ALA A 96 -7.08 13.66 -1.01
C ALA A 96 -6.18 13.41 0.20
N ARG A 97 -4.87 13.45 -0.05
CA ARG A 97 -3.76 13.37 0.88
C ARG A 97 -2.87 14.60 0.70
N ALA A 98 -1.77 14.68 1.43
CA ALA A 98 -0.88 15.85 1.42
C ALA A 98 -0.26 16.18 0.05
N GLY A 99 -0.15 15.20 -0.85
CA GLY A 99 0.31 15.45 -2.22
C GLY A 99 1.72 16.01 -2.35
N ARG A 100 2.60 15.72 -1.37
CA ARG A 100 3.98 16.22 -1.36
C ARG A 100 4.71 15.73 -2.60
N SER A 101 5.47 16.64 -3.21
CA SER A 101 6.25 16.38 -4.43
C SER A 101 7.75 16.37 -4.18
N ALA A 102 8.16 16.40 -2.91
CA ALA A 102 9.54 16.39 -2.46
C ALA A 102 9.65 15.65 -1.14
N VAL A 103 10.85 15.15 -0.84
CA VAL A 103 11.15 14.49 0.43
C VAL A 103 10.81 15.45 1.58
N THR A 104 10.00 14.97 2.52
CA THR A 104 9.48 15.80 3.61
C THR A 104 9.43 15.03 4.92
N GLU A 105 10.05 15.55 5.97
CA GLU A 105 9.89 15.04 7.33
C GLU A 105 8.45 15.31 7.81
N ILE A 106 7.77 14.26 8.27
CA ILE A 106 6.45 14.34 8.91
C ILE A 106 6.62 14.42 10.44
N GLY A 107 7.64 13.75 10.99
CA GLY A 107 7.88 13.61 12.42
C GLY A 107 7.61 12.18 12.92
N PRO A 108 7.43 11.97 14.23
CA PRO A 108 7.14 10.64 14.79
C PRO A 108 5.89 10.00 14.20
N ASP A 109 5.95 8.71 13.87
CA ASP A 109 4.83 7.95 13.29
C ASP A 109 3.83 7.45 14.35
N ALA A 110 3.16 8.36 15.05
CA ALA A 110 2.20 8.00 16.11
C ALA A 110 1.07 7.06 15.62
N ALA A 111 0.82 7.01 14.31
CA ALA A 111 -0.16 6.15 13.67
C ALA A 111 0.33 4.73 13.37
N ALA A 112 1.60 4.39 13.67
CA ALA A 112 2.18 3.07 13.43
C ALA A 112 1.34 1.94 14.06
N LEU A 113 1.21 0.84 13.31
CA LEU A 113 0.42 -0.33 13.70
C LEU A 113 1.06 -1.10 14.86
N ARG A 114 2.38 -1.04 14.95
CA ARG A 114 3.20 -1.53 16.05
C ARG A 114 3.47 -0.40 17.03
N GLU A 115 3.35 -0.70 18.32
CA GLU A 115 3.54 0.33 19.36
C GLU A 115 5.01 0.74 19.44
N GLU A 116 5.90 -0.23 19.31
CA GLU A 116 7.35 -0.09 19.25
C GLU A 116 7.86 0.68 18.04
N ASP A 117 6.98 1.10 17.11
CA ASP A 117 7.31 1.84 15.90
C ASP A 117 6.85 3.31 15.93
N ARG A 118 6.10 3.72 16.96
CA ARG A 118 5.41 5.03 16.98
C ARG A 118 6.32 6.23 17.18
N ASP A 119 7.50 6.03 17.75
CA ASP A 119 8.51 7.07 17.98
C ASP A 119 9.49 7.22 16.80
N ALA A 120 9.53 6.27 15.85
CA ALA A 120 10.38 6.39 14.68
C ALA A 120 9.94 7.54 13.77
N VAL A 121 10.90 8.18 13.12
CA VAL A 121 10.64 9.35 12.27
C VAL A 121 10.13 8.88 10.91
N LEU A 122 9.01 9.47 10.48
CA LEU A 122 8.37 9.24 9.19
C LEU A 122 8.77 10.35 8.21
N PHE A 123 9.14 9.95 7.00
CA PHE A 123 9.44 10.83 5.88
C PHE A 123 8.57 10.44 4.68
N ASP A 124 7.89 11.41 4.09
CA ASP A 124 7.25 11.27 2.78
C ASP A 124 8.31 11.35 1.69
N LEU A 125 8.27 10.45 0.70
CA LEU A 125 9.22 10.40 -0.41
C LEU A 125 8.86 11.35 -1.56
N GLY A 126 7.73 12.03 -1.49
CA GLY A 126 7.39 13.09 -2.43
C GLY A 126 6.89 12.62 -3.79
N ILE A 127 6.16 11.50 -3.86
CA ILE A 127 5.69 10.91 -5.15
C ILE A 127 4.62 11.75 -5.89
N GLY A 128 4.06 12.80 -5.27
CA GLY A 128 3.37 13.89 -5.97
C GLY A 128 1.99 13.63 -6.57
N LEU A 129 1.30 12.52 -6.27
CA LEU A 129 -0.02 12.18 -6.86
C LEU A 129 -1.22 12.38 -5.94
N GLY A 130 -1.07 13.06 -4.80
CA GLY A 130 -2.20 13.64 -4.05
C GLY A 130 -3.18 12.67 -3.39
N THR A 131 -3.15 11.36 -3.68
CA THR A 131 -4.09 10.36 -3.15
C THR A 131 -3.41 9.27 -2.33
N VAL A 132 -2.09 9.21 -2.39
CA VAL A 132 -1.24 8.27 -1.64
C VAL A 132 0.01 9.00 -1.15
N GLU A 133 0.37 8.75 0.10
CA GLU A 133 1.66 9.11 0.69
C GLU A 133 2.51 7.84 0.70
N ALA A 134 3.65 7.85 -0.01
CA ALA A 134 4.63 6.79 0.02
C ALA A 134 5.78 7.23 0.93
N CYS A 135 5.85 6.64 2.12
CA CYS A 135 6.74 7.07 3.18
C CYS A 135 7.74 5.98 3.55
N ILE A 136 8.81 6.40 4.21
CA ILE A 136 9.70 5.53 4.96
C ILE A 136 9.75 5.94 6.43
N ARG A 137 9.86 4.94 7.30
CA ARG A 137 9.99 5.11 8.74
C ARG A 137 11.31 4.52 9.21
N THR A 138 12.08 5.29 9.96
CA THR A 138 13.42 4.87 10.40
C THR A 138 13.82 5.47 11.75
N ARG A 139 14.71 4.76 12.44
CA ARG A 139 15.47 5.26 13.60
C ARG A 139 16.96 5.41 13.31
N ALA A 140 17.42 4.98 12.14
CA ALA A 140 18.83 5.00 11.76
C ALA A 140 19.32 6.46 11.61
N PRO A 141 20.21 6.94 12.48
CA PRO A 141 20.64 8.35 12.49
C PRO A 141 21.24 8.81 11.15
N GLU A 142 21.98 7.93 10.47
CA GLU A 142 22.59 8.15 9.17
C GLU A 142 21.54 8.36 8.06
N LEU A 143 20.48 7.55 8.07
CA LEU A 143 19.40 7.69 7.10
C LEU A 143 18.54 8.93 7.40
N ILE A 144 18.27 9.22 8.68
CA ILE A 144 17.57 10.45 9.09
C ILE A 144 18.36 11.68 8.63
N THR A 145 19.68 11.68 8.79
CA THR A 145 20.55 12.77 8.34
C THR A 145 20.48 12.93 6.82
N ALA A 146 20.56 11.83 6.06
CA ALA A 146 20.44 11.86 4.60
C ALA A 146 19.06 12.37 4.14
N LEU A 147 17.98 11.96 4.79
CA LEU A 147 16.62 12.39 4.46
C LEU A 147 16.37 13.87 4.77
N ARG A 148 16.92 14.37 5.89
CA ARG A 148 16.87 15.79 6.23
C ARG A 148 17.65 16.65 5.24
N ALA A 149 18.82 16.18 4.82
CA ALA A 149 19.62 16.85 3.79
C ALA A 149 18.93 16.87 2.42
N ALA A 150 18.09 15.87 2.13
CA ALA A 150 17.33 15.76 0.89
C ALA A 150 15.97 16.47 0.91
N GLN A 151 15.58 17.15 2.00
CA GLN A 151 14.28 17.82 2.04
C GLN A 151 14.15 18.88 0.93
N GLY A 152 13.01 18.88 0.25
CA GLY A 152 12.77 19.77 -0.90
C GLY A 152 13.24 19.21 -2.25
N GLU A 153 14.05 18.15 -2.26
CA GLU A 153 14.44 17.41 -3.47
C GLU A 153 13.45 16.26 -3.75
N THR A 154 13.45 15.75 -4.98
CA THR A 154 12.75 14.49 -5.27
C THR A 154 13.61 13.30 -4.85
N LEU A 155 12.99 12.15 -4.56
CA LEU A 155 13.71 10.91 -4.25
C LEU A 155 14.76 10.53 -5.31
N PHE A 156 14.49 10.85 -6.59
CA PHE A 156 15.36 10.46 -7.71
C PHE A 156 16.45 11.47 -8.00
N ASP A 157 16.26 12.73 -7.61
CA ASP A 157 17.23 13.81 -7.84
C ASP A 157 18.21 13.96 -6.65
N ALA A 158 17.80 13.57 -5.44
CA ALA A 158 18.63 13.64 -4.24
C ALA A 158 19.85 12.69 -4.30
N PRO A 159 21.10 13.22 -4.39
CA PRO A 159 22.28 12.40 -4.58
C PRO A 159 22.51 11.41 -3.43
N GLY A 160 22.68 10.13 -3.77
CA GLY A 160 22.99 9.07 -2.80
C GLY A 160 21.82 8.61 -1.91
N LEU A 161 20.67 9.28 -1.96
CA LEU A 161 19.53 8.97 -1.08
C LEU A 161 19.00 7.55 -1.29
N ILE A 162 18.85 7.12 -2.55
CA ILE A 162 18.41 5.75 -2.87
C ILE A 162 19.37 4.72 -2.28
N GLY A 163 20.68 4.96 -2.40
CA GLY A 163 21.70 4.08 -1.81
C GLY A 163 21.58 4.00 -0.29
N ALA A 164 21.35 5.13 0.38
CA ALA A 164 21.15 5.18 1.83
C ALA A 164 19.87 4.42 2.25
N VAL A 165 18.77 4.56 1.50
CA VAL A 165 17.53 3.82 1.74
C VAL A 165 17.74 2.32 1.59
N LEU A 166 18.42 1.88 0.52
CA LEU A 166 18.71 0.46 0.29
C LEU A 166 19.60 -0.13 1.38
N ALA A 167 20.65 0.59 1.80
CA ALA A 167 21.58 0.14 2.84
C ALA A 167 20.92 -0.02 4.22
N ASN A 168 19.92 0.80 4.52
CA ASN A 168 19.22 0.78 5.80
C ASN A 168 17.93 -0.04 5.81
N ALA A 169 17.39 -0.38 4.63
CA ALA A 169 16.14 -1.11 4.44
C ALA A 169 14.99 -0.68 5.39
N PRO A 170 14.70 0.64 5.52
CA PRO A 170 13.75 1.18 6.51
C PRO A 170 12.34 0.66 6.28
N HIS A 171 11.50 0.70 7.32
CA HIS A 171 10.08 0.37 7.16
C HIS A 171 9.45 1.23 6.08
N ARG A 172 8.65 0.62 5.20
CA ARG A 172 7.98 1.32 4.09
C ARG A 172 6.51 1.42 4.45
N VAL A 173 5.96 2.63 4.38
CA VAL A 173 4.63 2.96 4.89
C VAL A 173 3.87 3.66 3.79
N PHE A 174 2.82 3.03 3.28
CA PHE A 174 1.96 3.60 2.25
C PHE A 174 0.61 3.95 2.87
N VAL A 175 0.13 5.17 2.65
CA VAL A 175 -1.11 5.67 3.25
C VAL A 175 -2.01 6.25 2.17
N SER A 176 -3.28 5.84 2.17
CA SER A 176 -4.37 6.47 1.40
C SER A 176 -5.46 6.95 2.36
N ALA A 177 -6.54 7.53 1.82
CA ALA A 177 -7.69 7.91 2.64
C ALA A 177 -8.41 6.70 3.28
N LEU A 178 -8.38 5.53 2.63
CA LEU A 178 -9.05 4.32 3.13
C LEU A 178 -8.15 3.37 3.90
N GLY A 179 -6.84 3.57 3.89
CA GLY A 179 -5.97 2.58 4.51
C GLY A 179 -4.52 2.94 4.62
N ARG A 180 -3.80 1.99 5.21
CA ARG A 180 -2.38 2.06 5.45
C ARG A 180 -1.78 0.67 5.35
N ILE A 181 -0.71 0.53 4.57
CA ILE A 181 0.10 -0.68 4.51
C ILE A 181 1.49 -0.36 5.03
N GLU A 182 1.98 -1.20 5.93
CA GLU A 182 3.35 -1.16 6.44
C GLU A 182 4.09 -2.42 6.05
N VAL A 183 5.32 -2.25 5.55
CA VAL A 183 6.20 -3.34 5.16
C VAL A 183 7.45 -3.27 6.02
N TYR A 184 7.72 -4.33 6.78
CA TYR A 184 8.89 -4.46 7.68
C TYR A 184 9.99 -5.32 7.08
N GLN A 185 9.66 -6.14 6.07
CA GLN A 185 10.62 -7.02 5.39
C GLN A 185 11.77 -6.23 4.74
N ALA A 186 12.95 -6.84 4.66
CA ALA A 186 14.10 -6.24 3.99
C ALA A 186 13.80 -5.91 2.51
N ILE A 187 14.51 -4.92 1.97
CA ILE A 187 14.44 -4.61 0.55
C ILE A 187 15.32 -5.65 -0.18
N PRO A 188 14.78 -6.44 -1.13
CA PRO A 188 15.58 -7.37 -1.91
C PRO A 188 16.63 -6.63 -2.73
N SER A 189 17.71 -7.34 -3.12
CA SER A 189 18.67 -6.81 -4.08
C SER A 189 17.98 -6.51 -5.42
N VAL A 190 18.61 -5.67 -6.25
CA VAL A 190 18.04 -5.21 -7.54
C VAL A 190 17.68 -6.37 -8.49
N ASP A 191 18.44 -7.48 -8.43
CA ASP A 191 18.19 -8.70 -9.22
C ASP A 191 17.44 -9.79 -8.43
N GLY A 192 17.04 -9.48 -7.19
CA GLY A 192 16.38 -10.40 -6.29
C GLY A 192 14.91 -10.61 -6.66
N ARG A 193 14.40 -11.81 -6.40
CA ARG A 193 12.96 -12.09 -6.45
C ARG A 193 12.26 -11.33 -5.31
N SER A 194 11.07 -10.80 -5.57
CA SER A 194 10.22 -10.23 -4.52
C SER A 194 10.00 -11.24 -3.39
N PRO A 195 10.15 -10.84 -2.12
CA PRO A 195 9.95 -11.74 -1.00
C PRO A 195 8.48 -12.17 -0.94
N ASP A 196 8.24 -13.39 -0.46
CA ASP A 196 6.89 -13.80 -0.12
C ASP A 196 6.35 -12.90 1.02
N GLY A 197 5.05 -12.59 1.01
CA GLY A 197 4.43 -11.72 2.00
C GLY A 197 4.52 -10.22 1.64
N PRO A 198 4.37 -9.31 2.62
CA PRO A 198 4.27 -7.87 2.38
C PRO A 198 5.53 -7.27 1.75
N HIS A 199 5.39 -6.50 0.67
CA HIS A 199 6.53 -5.89 -0.03
C HIS A 199 6.10 -4.63 -0.79
N THR A 200 7.07 -3.88 -1.31
CA THR A 200 6.82 -2.65 -2.08
C THR A 200 7.49 -2.69 -3.44
N HIS A 201 6.85 -2.07 -4.43
CA HIS A 201 7.43 -1.81 -5.75
C HIS A 201 7.43 -0.31 -6.01
N VAL A 202 8.59 0.23 -6.39
CA VAL A 202 8.74 1.62 -6.85
C VAL A 202 9.43 1.58 -8.20
N LEU A 203 8.70 1.95 -9.25
CA LEU A 203 9.09 1.86 -10.65
C LEU A 203 9.11 3.27 -11.26
N PRO A 204 10.28 3.93 -11.35
CA PRO A 204 10.38 5.33 -11.76
C PRO A 204 9.76 5.62 -13.13
N ARG A 205 9.94 4.69 -14.09
CA ARG A 205 9.33 4.80 -15.43
C ARG A 205 7.80 4.85 -15.38
N LEU A 206 7.19 4.12 -14.45
CA LEU A 206 5.73 4.12 -14.33
C LEU A 206 5.24 5.37 -13.58
N LEU A 207 5.98 5.81 -12.56
CA LEU A 207 5.70 7.06 -11.84
C LEU A 207 5.73 8.28 -12.76
N ALA A 208 6.63 8.31 -13.75
CA ALA A 208 6.72 9.38 -14.74
C ALA A 208 5.42 9.58 -15.54
N HIS A 209 4.55 8.56 -15.62
CA HIS A 209 3.23 8.72 -16.26
C HIS A 209 2.22 9.50 -15.40
N ARG A 210 2.52 9.74 -14.11
CA ARG A 210 1.71 10.53 -13.18
C ARG A 210 0.25 10.08 -13.09
N ARG A 211 0.02 8.77 -12.98
CA ARG A 211 -1.31 8.17 -12.95
C ARG A 211 -1.63 7.58 -11.58
N THR A 212 -2.86 7.79 -11.12
CA THR A 212 -3.34 7.17 -9.87
C THR A 212 -3.54 5.66 -10.03
N HIS A 213 -3.88 5.19 -11.24
CA HIS A 213 -4.10 3.78 -11.53
C HIS A 213 -3.85 3.46 -13.02
N ALA A 214 -3.76 2.17 -13.34
CA ALA A 214 -3.57 1.71 -14.71
C ALA A 214 -4.83 1.93 -15.59
N ALA A 215 -4.66 2.24 -16.88
CA ALA A 215 -5.76 2.61 -17.81
C ALA A 215 -6.83 1.55 -18.00
N ASN A 216 -6.45 0.31 -17.74
CA ASN A 216 -7.26 -0.86 -18.00
C ASN A 216 -8.05 -1.30 -16.76
N ILE A 217 -7.97 -0.55 -15.66
CA ILE A 217 -8.84 -0.74 -14.50
C ILE A 217 -10.09 0.15 -14.70
N PRO A 218 -11.32 -0.40 -14.62
CA PRO A 218 -12.55 0.32 -14.95
C PRO A 218 -13.00 1.24 -13.80
N ILE A 219 -12.14 2.18 -13.40
CA ILE A 219 -12.47 3.19 -12.38
C ILE A 219 -13.28 4.31 -13.06
N PRO A 220 -14.45 4.70 -12.53
CA PRO A 220 -15.24 5.81 -13.07
C PRO A 220 -14.50 7.15 -13.01
N ASP A 221 -14.81 8.05 -13.94
CA ASP A 221 -14.28 9.41 -13.92
C ASP A 221 -14.61 10.12 -12.60
N GLY A 222 -13.63 10.85 -12.05
CA GLY A 222 -13.75 11.53 -10.76
C GLY A 222 -13.52 10.63 -9.53
N TRP A 223 -13.32 9.33 -9.73
CA TRP A 223 -13.00 8.37 -8.66
C TRP A 223 -11.55 7.90 -8.74
N VAL A 224 -11.00 7.50 -7.60
CA VAL A 224 -9.66 6.92 -7.51
C VAL A 224 -9.65 5.72 -6.57
N PRO A 225 -8.86 4.68 -6.87
CA PRO A 225 -8.67 3.58 -5.93
C PRO A 225 -7.84 4.05 -4.74
N CYS A 226 -8.30 3.72 -3.54
CA CYS A 226 -7.57 3.96 -2.30
C CYS A 226 -7.08 2.66 -1.65
N LEU A 227 -7.67 1.52 -2.01
CA LEU A 227 -7.26 0.20 -1.57
C LEU A 227 -7.73 -0.85 -2.58
N SER A 228 -6.85 -1.77 -2.95
CA SER A 228 -7.16 -2.91 -3.82
C SER A 228 -7.18 -4.19 -3.01
N ILE A 229 -8.10 -5.08 -3.34
CA ILE A 229 -8.31 -6.37 -2.67
C ILE A 229 -8.17 -7.47 -3.71
N HIS A 230 -7.37 -8.47 -3.37
CA HIS A 230 -7.04 -9.64 -4.18
C HIS A 230 -7.53 -10.88 -3.43
N PRO A 231 -8.81 -11.27 -3.59
CA PRO A 231 -9.33 -12.48 -2.98
C PRO A 231 -8.50 -13.70 -3.40
N PRO A 232 -8.48 -14.79 -2.60
CA PRO A 232 -7.89 -16.02 -3.05
C PRO A 232 -8.53 -16.45 -4.36
N HIS A 233 -7.69 -16.90 -5.28
CA HIS A 233 -8.18 -17.55 -6.47
C HIS A 233 -8.67 -18.92 -6.02
N GLY A 234 -9.85 -19.33 -6.47
CA GLY A 234 -10.24 -20.74 -6.35
C GLY A 234 -9.08 -21.59 -6.85
N ALA A 235 -8.70 -22.62 -6.08
CA ALA A 235 -7.52 -23.44 -6.35
C ALA A 235 -7.43 -23.70 -7.86
N ALA A 236 -6.31 -23.29 -8.46
CA ALA A 236 -5.99 -23.75 -9.80
C ALA A 236 -6.06 -25.28 -9.73
N VAL A 237 -7.02 -25.85 -10.47
CA VAL A 237 -7.05 -27.28 -10.77
C VAL A 237 -5.62 -27.67 -11.13
N GLY A 238 -5.12 -28.68 -10.42
CA GLY A 238 -3.71 -28.94 -10.20
C GLY A 238 -2.81 -28.76 -11.42
N ARG A 239 -1.64 -28.18 -11.18
CA ARG A 239 -0.45 -28.54 -11.94
C ARG A 239 0.26 -29.67 -11.21
N ALA A 240 -0.18 -30.89 -11.49
CA ALA A 240 0.61 -32.10 -11.57
C ALA A 240 -0.24 -33.14 -12.33
#